data_AF-A0A8S9ZJL2-F1
#
_entry.id   AF-A0A8S9ZJL2-F1
#
_cell.length_a   1.000
_cell.length_b   1.000
_cell.length_c   1.000
_cell.angle_alpha   90.00
_cell.angle_beta   90.00
_cell.angle_gamma   90.00
#
_symmetry.space_group_name_H-M   'P 1'
#
loop_
_entity.id
_entity.type
_entity.pdbx_description
1 polymer ?
#
loop_
_entity_poly.entity_id
_entity_poly.type
_entity_poly.pdbx_seq_one_letter_code
_entity_poly.pdbx_strand_id
1 'polypeptide(L)'
;PELTCENGGIDDSATLKRSFCLSSVELFTSSWFCRPNLRTVLIEKEAKLAAHQSGHNSGVLHAGIYYAPGSLKARLCVQGIDMAYEYCDLKGIPYKKCGKLIVAVDKEEISRLENLFDRAQKNNCKNICIVNSDKIREIEPYCQVEYSSKFKFNLLKGIKAIWSPHTGIVDWSLVTLKMAEDFKQMGGDVELEWTLKGIEESNNSNNPVRLIDGRGKELFVKYIITCTGLYSDRISQLSGCSEYPKIVPFRGEYLS
;
A
#
# COMPACT_ATOMS: atom_id res chain seq x y z
N PRO A 1 -20.30 20.99 -38.53
CA PRO A 1 -21.38 20.64 -37.58
C PRO A 1 -20.91 20.94 -36.15
N GLU A 2 -21.17 22.19 -35.75
CA GLU A 2 -20.97 22.72 -34.41
C GLU A 2 -21.82 21.95 -33.39
N LEU A 3 -21.31 21.82 -32.16
CA LEU A 3 -22.10 21.68 -30.93
C LEU A 3 -21.23 22.17 -29.75
N THR A 4 -21.27 23.50 -29.61
CA THR A 4 -21.38 24.31 -28.38
C THR A 4 -20.91 23.76 -27.04
N CYS A 5 -20.02 24.53 -26.40
CA CYS A 5 -19.84 24.58 -24.95
C CYS A 5 -21.15 25.01 -24.28
N GLU A 6 -21.71 24.15 -23.43
CA GLU A 6 -22.71 24.55 -22.43
C GLU A 6 -22.07 24.54 -21.04
N ASN A 7 -22.10 25.73 -20.43
CA ASN A 7 -21.88 25.94 -19.01
C ASN A 7 -22.97 25.22 -18.22
N GLY A 8 -22.66 24.03 -17.69
CA GLY A 8 -23.45 23.38 -16.65
C GLY A 8 -22.90 23.75 -15.28
N GLY A 9 -23.63 24.59 -14.55
CA GLY A 9 -23.29 25.02 -13.20
C GLY A 9 -22.96 23.84 -12.27
N ILE A 10 -21.88 24.00 -11.51
CA ILE A 10 -21.61 23.14 -10.37
C ILE A 10 -22.68 23.49 -9.33
N ASP A 11 -23.63 22.58 -9.17
CA ASP A 11 -24.60 22.61 -8.09
C ASP A 11 -23.85 22.43 -6.75
N ASP A 12 -23.68 23.54 -6.04
CA ASP A 12 -23.01 23.64 -4.74
C ASP A 12 -23.84 23.05 -3.57
N SER A 13 -24.84 22.19 -3.83
CA SER A 13 -25.67 21.53 -2.81
C SER A 13 -25.24 20.10 -2.46
N ALA A 14 -24.25 19.52 -3.16
CA ALA A 14 -23.68 18.22 -2.79
C ALA A 14 -22.61 18.38 -1.70
N THR A 15 -23.06 18.39 -0.45
CA THR A 15 -22.23 18.26 0.77
C THR A 15 -21.02 17.34 0.53
N LEU A 16 -19.82 17.93 0.54
CA LEU A 16 -18.54 17.23 0.36
C LEU A 16 -18.36 16.13 1.42
N LYS A 17 -18.91 14.93 1.17
CA LYS A 17 -18.45 13.67 1.76
C LYS A 17 -17.21 13.20 0.99
N ARG A 18 -16.09 13.91 1.15
CA ARG A 18 -14.80 13.47 0.60
C ARG A 18 -14.12 12.55 1.60
N SER A 19 -14.47 11.27 1.52
CA SER A 19 -13.78 10.17 2.18
C SER A 19 -12.43 9.98 1.50
N PHE A 20 -11.34 10.10 2.25
CA PHE A 20 -10.00 9.70 1.81
C PHE A 20 -9.44 8.66 2.79
N CYS A 21 -8.75 7.68 2.21
CA CYS A 21 -8.22 6.45 2.80
C CYS A 21 -7.03 6.73 3.74
N LEU A 22 -6.75 5.86 4.72
CA LEU A 22 -5.37 5.60 5.12
C LEU A 22 -5.12 4.08 5.21
N SER A 23 -3.99 3.63 4.76
CA SER A 23 -3.35 2.39 5.25
C SER A 23 -1.97 2.80 5.76
N SER A 24 -1.12 1.85 6.14
CA SER A 24 0.31 2.09 6.42
C SER A 24 1.04 2.90 5.32
N VAL A 25 0.43 3.09 4.15
CA VAL A 25 0.93 3.89 3.01
C VAL A 25 0.69 5.41 3.15
N GLU A 26 -0.25 5.91 3.97
CA GLU A 26 -0.69 7.32 3.88
C GLU A 26 -0.48 8.17 5.15
N LEU A 27 0.28 7.68 6.13
CA LEU A 27 0.83 8.53 7.21
C LEU A 27 1.77 9.64 6.67
N PHE A 28 2.03 9.68 5.36
CA PHE A 28 2.75 10.75 4.65
C PHE A 28 2.01 12.09 4.56
N THR A 29 0.73 12.19 4.91
CA THR A 29 0.05 13.50 4.92
C THR A 29 0.15 14.18 6.28
N SER A 30 1.39 14.49 6.67
CA SER A 30 1.72 15.40 7.78
C SER A 30 0.89 16.70 7.73
N SER A 31 0.46 17.17 6.56
CA SER A 31 -0.34 18.40 6.43
C SER A 31 -1.72 18.38 7.09
N TRP A 32 -2.35 17.22 7.29
CA TRP A 32 -3.65 17.13 7.99
C TRP A 32 -3.48 17.02 9.49
N PHE A 33 -2.50 16.23 9.95
CA PHE A 33 -2.21 16.03 11.37
C PHE A 33 -1.46 17.21 12.00
N CYS A 34 -0.74 18.01 11.21
CA CYS A 34 -0.08 19.24 11.68
C CYS A 34 -1.02 20.46 11.72
N ARG A 35 -2.34 20.29 11.66
CA ARG A 35 -3.27 21.40 11.94
C ARG A 35 -3.42 21.56 13.44
N PRO A 36 -2.89 22.63 14.07
CA PRO A 36 -2.84 22.78 15.53
C PRO A 36 -4.20 22.77 16.23
N ASN A 37 -5.30 22.91 15.48
CA ASN A 37 -6.66 22.96 16.01
C ASN A 37 -7.46 21.67 15.80
N LEU A 38 -6.87 20.60 15.25
CA LEU A 38 -7.54 19.32 15.05
C LEU A 38 -6.99 18.28 16.03
N ARG A 39 -7.83 17.88 17.00
CA ARG A 39 -7.56 16.69 17.81
C ARG A 39 -7.83 15.45 16.97
N THR A 40 -6.87 14.54 16.90
CA THR A 40 -6.99 13.32 16.10
C THR A 40 -6.74 12.08 16.94
N VAL A 41 -7.54 11.04 16.71
CA VAL A 41 -7.38 9.74 17.36
C VAL A 41 -7.39 8.63 16.30
N LEU A 42 -6.44 7.71 16.43
CA LEU A 42 -6.37 6.46 15.68
C LEU A 42 -6.95 5.35 16.55
N ILE A 43 -7.91 4.61 15.99
CA ILE A 43 -8.53 3.45 16.64
C ILE A 43 -8.09 2.16 15.92
N GLU A 44 -7.65 1.16 16.67
CA GLU A 44 -7.26 -0.16 16.17
C GLU A 44 -8.00 -1.22 16.98
N LYS A 45 -8.57 -2.23 16.30
CA LYS A 45 -9.32 -3.31 16.95
C LYS A 45 -8.42 -4.31 17.66
N GLU A 46 -7.18 -4.46 17.21
CA GLU A 46 -6.21 -5.39 17.76
C GLU A 46 -5.46 -4.81 18.98
N ALA A 47 -4.85 -5.67 19.77
CA ALA A 47 -4.02 -5.27 20.93
C ALA A 47 -2.66 -4.67 20.54
N LYS A 48 -2.32 -4.67 19.24
CA LYS A 48 -1.09 -4.07 18.70
C LYS A 48 -1.31 -3.61 17.26
N LEU A 49 -0.55 -2.60 16.87
CA LEU A 49 -0.51 -2.14 15.47
C LEU A 49 0.15 -3.18 14.56
N ALA A 50 -0.16 -3.10 13.27
CA ALA A 50 0.38 -3.98 12.22
C ALA A 50 0.10 -5.49 12.42
N ALA A 51 -0.90 -5.87 13.20
CA ALA A 51 -1.26 -7.27 13.45
C ALA A 51 -1.85 -8.01 12.23
N HIS A 52 -2.11 -7.31 11.12
CA HIS A 52 -2.68 -7.90 9.90
C HIS A 52 -1.75 -7.69 8.69
N GLN A 53 -2.26 -7.24 7.54
CA GLN A 53 -1.54 -7.23 6.27
C GLN A 53 -0.24 -6.41 6.33
N SER A 54 -0.24 -5.29 7.05
CA SER A 54 0.96 -4.46 7.23
C SER A 54 2.13 -5.20 7.89
N GLY A 55 1.85 -6.17 8.75
CA GLY A 55 2.88 -7.02 9.37
C GLY A 55 3.03 -8.41 8.74
N HIS A 56 2.10 -8.82 7.88
CA HIS A 56 2.11 -10.12 7.19
C HIS A 56 2.15 -9.93 5.68
N ASN A 57 3.32 -9.50 5.18
CA ASN A 57 3.60 -9.31 3.76
C ASN A 57 5.08 -9.61 3.46
N SER A 58 5.48 -9.51 2.20
CA SER A 58 6.84 -9.86 1.75
C SER A 58 7.93 -8.84 2.13
N GLY A 59 7.58 -7.70 2.73
CA GLY A 59 8.53 -6.64 3.04
C GLY A 59 8.97 -5.80 1.84
N VAL A 60 8.49 -6.12 0.61
CA VAL A 60 9.09 -5.57 -0.61
C VAL A 60 8.74 -4.09 -0.83
N LEU A 61 9.77 -3.29 -1.05
CA LEU A 61 9.71 -1.95 -1.62
C LEU A 61 9.69 -2.07 -3.14
N HIS A 62 8.50 -1.98 -3.73
CA HIS A 62 8.28 -2.26 -5.15
C HIS A 62 8.67 -1.08 -6.05
N ALA A 63 9.38 -1.36 -7.15
CA ALA A 63 9.75 -0.35 -8.15
C ALA A 63 8.62 0.05 -9.12
N GLY A 64 7.43 -0.54 -9.04
CA GLY A 64 6.28 -0.18 -9.90
C GLY A 64 6.13 -0.94 -11.23
N ILE A 65 6.93 -1.99 -11.46
CA ILE A 65 7.04 -2.70 -12.76
C ILE A 65 5.71 -3.30 -13.27
N TYR A 66 4.90 -3.89 -12.39
CA TYR A 66 3.76 -4.73 -12.79
C TYR A 66 2.45 -3.97 -13.04
N TYR A 67 2.36 -2.71 -12.60
CA TYR A 67 1.09 -2.01 -12.55
C TYR A 67 0.70 -1.43 -13.92
N ALA A 68 -0.60 -1.36 -14.19
CA ALA A 68 -1.13 -0.76 -15.40
C ALA A 68 -0.69 0.72 -15.49
N PRO A 69 -0.13 1.18 -16.63
CA PRO A 69 0.26 2.57 -16.81
C PRO A 69 -0.89 3.55 -16.58
N GLY A 70 -0.57 4.70 -15.97
CA GLY A 70 -1.54 5.73 -15.60
C GLY A 70 -2.39 5.40 -14.35
N SER A 71 -2.41 4.16 -13.88
CA SER A 71 -3.15 3.79 -12.68
C SER A 71 -2.61 4.46 -11.41
N LEU A 72 -3.48 4.62 -10.41
CA LEU A 72 -3.08 5.08 -9.08
C LEU A 72 -1.97 4.20 -8.49
N LYS A 73 -2.06 2.87 -8.64
CA LYS A 73 -1.03 1.93 -8.17
C LYS A 73 0.34 2.20 -8.80
N ALA A 74 0.38 2.44 -10.12
CA ALA A 74 1.64 2.74 -10.80
C ALA A 74 2.25 4.04 -10.27
N ARG A 75 1.46 5.13 -10.24
CA ARG A 75 1.95 6.45 -9.82
C ARG A 75 2.41 6.44 -8.35
N LEU A 76 1.57 5.94 -7.44
CA LEU A 76 1.86 5.92 -6.01
C LEU A 76 3.02 4.97 -5.68
N CYS A 77 3.18 3.85 -6.38
CA CYS A 77 4.30 2.94 -6.13
C CYS A 77 5.64 3.56 -6.54
N VAL A 78 5.71 4.20 -7.70
CA VAL A 78 6.95 4.80 -8.22
C VAL A 78 7.35 6.02 -7.39
N GLN A 79 6.40 6.82 -6.93
CA GLN A 79 6.67 7.93 -6.00
C GLN A 79 6.99 7.42 -4.59
N GLY A 80 6.21 6.45 -4.12
CA GLY A 80 6.26 5.95 -2.75
C GLY A 80 7.56 5.22 -2.39
N ILE A 81 8.24 4.60 -3.36
CA ILE A 81 9.52 3.92 -3.08
C ILE A 81 10.61 4.90 -2.63
N ASP A 82 10.71 6.08 -3.26
CA ASP A 82 11.69 7.10 -2.86
C ASP A 82 11.35 7.66 -1.48
N MET A 83 10.08 8.01 -1.28
CA MET A 83 9.58 8.54 -0.01
C MET A 83 9.76 7.54 1.14
N ALA A 84 9.56 6.24 0.87
CA ALA A 84 9.78 5.20 1.85
C ALA A 84 11.26 5.08 2.24
N TYR A 85 12.20 5.14 1.28
CA TYR A 85 13.62 5.15 1.59
C TYR A 85 14.02 6.39 2.40
N GLU A 86 13.57 7.58 1.98
CA GLU A 86 13.81 8.83 2.71
C GLU A 86 13.30 8.77 4.15
N TYR A 87 12.08 8.25 4.34
CA TYR A 87 11.52 8.07 5.69
C TYR A 87 12.31 7.05 6.51
N CYS A 88 12.75 5.95 5.90
CA CYS A 88 13.57 4.96 6.61
C CYS A 88 14.92 5.54 7.01
N ASP A 89 15.58 6.31 6.14
CA ASP A 89 16.82 7.02 6.43
C ASP A 89 16.61 8.02 7.59
N LEU A 90 15.54 8.82 7.53
CA LEU A 90 15.19 9.80 8.57
C LEU A 90 14.94 9.17 9.94
N LYS A 91 14.33 7.98 9.98
CA LYS A 91 13.95 7.29 11.23
C LYS A 91 14.93 6.21 11.67
N GLY A 92 16.02 6.00 10.92
CA GLY A 92 16.98 4.93 11.18
C GLY A 92 16.36 3.53 11.08
N ILE A 93 15.36 3.34 10.21
CA ILE A 93 14.73 2.05 9.98
C ILE A 93 15.62 1.23 9.03
N PRO A 94 16.05 0.01 9.42
CA PRO A 94 16.88 -0.81 8.56
C PRO A 94 16.10 -1.29 7.33
N TYR A 95 16.69 -1.14 6.16
CA TYR A 95 16.21 -1.70 4.89
C TYR A 95 17.37 -2.26 4.08
N LYS A 96 17.06 -3.06 3.05
CA LYS A 96 18.04 -3.57 2.09
C LYS A 96 17.62 -3.26 0.65
N LYS A 97 18.41 -2.46 -0.06
CA LYS A 97 18.31 -2.26 -1.52
C LYS A 97 18.95 -3.45 -2.25
N CYS A 98 18.32 -4.60 -2.20
CA CYS A 98 18.85 -5.85 -2.78
C CYS A 98 18.61 -5.98 -4.29
N GLY A 99 17.79 -5.10 -4.87
CA GLY A 99 17.30 -5.22 -6.22
C GLY A 99 16.37 -6.43 -6.42
N LYS A 100 15.96 -6.64 -7.66
CA LYS A 100 15.10 -7.75 -8.08
C LYS A 100 15.37 -8.14 -9.53
N LEU A 101 15.46 -9.45 -9.76
CA LEU A 101 15.38 -10.05 -11.09
C LEU A 101 13.97 -10.59 -11.35
N ILE A 102 13.41 -10.28 -12.52
CA ILE A 102 12.22 -10.92 -13.06
C ILE A 102 12.69 -11.75 -14.24
N VAL A 103 12.69 -13.07 -14.12
CA VAL A 103 13.42 -13.98 -15.00
C VAL A 103 12.44 -14.72 -15.91
N ALA A 104 12.73 -14.72 -17.21
CA ALA A 104 12.13 -15.65 -18.17
C ALA A 104 12.97 -16.94 -18.17
N VAL A 105 12.31 -18.09 -18.03
CA VAL A 105 12.94 -19.40 -17.97
C VAL A 105 12.78 -20.23 -19.25
N ASP A 106 11.92 -19.77 -20.17
CA ASP A 106 11.74 -20.33 -21.50
C ASP A 106 11.46 -19.23 -22.53
N LYS A 107 11.44 -19.61 -23.81
CA LYS A 107 11.25 -18.67 -24.92
C LYS A 107 9.87 -18.03 -24.96
N GLU A 108 8.84 -18.70 -24.44
CA GLU A 108 7.47 -18.21 -24.45
C GLU A 108 7.32 -17.04 -23.46
N GLU A 109 8.01 -17.12 -22.32
CA GLU A 109 8.04 -16.06 -21.31
C GLU A 109 8.80 -14.80 -21.74
N ILE A 110 9.71 -14.87 -22.72
CA ILE A 110 10.45 -13.69 -23.21
C ILE A 110 9.50 -12.59 -23.67
N SER A 111 8.46 -12.95 -24.44
CA SER A 111 7.47 -11.99 -24.93
C SER A 111 6.71 -11.31 -23.79
N ARG A 112 6.40 -12.06 -22.72
CA ARG A 112 5.73 -11.54 -21.51
C ARG A 112 6.66 -10.62 -20.72
N LEU A 113 7.95 -10.97 -20.65
CA LEU A 113 8.99 -10.17 -20.01
C LEU A 113 9.19 -8.84 -20.74
N GLU A 114 9.24 -8.83 -22.07
CA GLU A 114 9.40 -7.61 -22.88
C GLU A 114 8.19 -6.68 -22.70
N ASN A 115 6.97 -7.23 -22.76
CA ASN A 115 5.76 -6.47 -22.46
C ASN A 115 5.78 -5.85 -21.04
N LEU A 116 6.35 -6.56 -20.07
CA LEU A 116 6.49 -6.07 -18.70
C LEU A 116 7.55 -4.96 -18.59
N PHE A 117 8.64 -5.06 -19.36
CA PHE A 117 9.66 -4.02 -19.45
C PHE A 117 9.08 -2.74 -20.06
N ASP A 118 8.30 -2.83 -21.14
CA ASP A 118 7.63 -1.69 -21.75
C ASP A 118 6.67 -0.99 -20.78
N ARG A 119 5.92 -1.77 -19.98
CA ARG A 119 5.06 -1.22 -18.92
C ARG A 119 5.87 -0.48 -17.87
N ALA A 120 6.98 -1.06 -17.45
CA ALA A 120 7.84 -0.45 -16.44
C ALA A 120 8.48 0.85 -16.94
N GLN A 121 8.84 0.93 -18.23
CA GLN A 121 9.26 2.17 -18.88
C GLN A 121 8.14 3.22 -18.90
N LYS A 122 6.92 2.84 -19.30
CA LYS A 122 5.74 3.73 -19.26
C LYS A 122 5.39 4.22 -17.85
N ASN A 123 5.71 3.44 -16.83
CA ASN A 123 5.56 3.84 -15.42
C ASN A 123 6.71 4.72 -14.92
N ASN A 124 7.75 4.97 -15.72
CA ASN A 124 8.97 5.67 -15.31
C ASN A 124 9.72 4.97 -14.17
N CYS A 125 9.75 3.63 -14.17
CA CYS A 125 10.54 2.87 -13.19
C CYS A 125 12.04 3.18 -13.38
N LYS A 126 12.71 3.60 -12.30
CA LYS A 126 14.11 4.06 -12.37
C LYS A 126 15.09 2.93 -12.65
N ASN A 127 16.05 3.18 -13.53
CA ASN A 127 17.25 2.37 -13.78
C ASN A 127 16.99 0.87 -14.01
N ILE A 128 15.83 0.51 -14.56
CA ILE A 128 15.56 -0.87 -14.96
C ILE A 128 16.29 -1.19 -16.26
N CYS A 129 16.74 -2.43 -16.42
CA CYS A 129 17.33 -2.87 -17.68
C CYS A 129 17.01 -4.33 -17.97
N ILE A 130 17.12 -4.71 -19.24
CA ILE A 130 17.10 -6.10 -19.66
C ILE A 130 18.51 -6.67 -19.54
N VAL A 131 18.63 -7.86 -18.96
CA VAL A 131 19.89 -8.59 -18.79
C VAL A 131 19.78 -9.99 -19.40
N ASN A 132 20.91 -10.50 -19.91
CA ASN A 132 21.02 -11.84 -20.47
C ASN A 132 21.40 -12.86 -19.38
N SER A 133 21.48 -14.14 -19.75
CA SER A 133 21.82 -15.25 -18.84
C SER A 133 23.16 -15.06 -18.09
N ASP A 134 24.18 -14.50 -18.74
CA ASP A 134 25.50 -14.29 -18.10
C ASP A 134 25.42 -13.22 -17.01
N LYS A 135 24.72 -12.11 -17.28
CA LYS A 135 24.52 -11.05 -16.30
C LYS A 135 23.56 -11.47 -15.18
N ILE A 136 22.58 -12.34 -15.45
CA ILE A 136 21.76 -12.98 -14.40
C ILE A 136 22.67 -13.74 -13.44
N ARG A 137 23.60 -14.55 -13.95
CA ARG A 137 24.55 -15.32 -13.13
C ARG A 137 25.48 -14.43 -12.29
N GLU A 138 25.91 -13.31 -12.85
CA GLU A 138 26.73 -12.34 -12.12
C GLU A 138 25.96 -11.71 -10.93
N ILE A 139 24.67 -11.42 -11.12
CA ILE A 139 23.81 -10.81 -10.09
C ILE A 139 23.35 -11.83 -9.05
N GLU A 140 22.87 -12.99 -9.49
CA GLU A 140 22.36 -14.06 -8.63
C GLU A 140 22.83 -15.43 -9.16
N PRO A 141 23.97 -15.94 -8.66
CA PRO A 141 24.56 -17.20 -9.11
C PRO A 141 23.67 -18.42 -8.93
N TYR A 142 22.78 -18.41 -7.93
CA TYR A 142 21.83 -19.50 -7.68
C TYR A 142 20.62 -19.49 -8.62
N CYS A 143 20.43 -18.43 -9.41
CA CYS A 143 19.45 -18.38 -10.50
C CYS A 143 19.95 -19.14 -11.75
N GLN A 144 20.63 -20.25 -11.54
CA GLN A 144 21.19 -21.13 -12.55
C GLN A 144 20.80 -22.58 -12.23
N VAL A 145 20.82 -23.40 -13.27
CA VAL A 145 20.56 -24.84 -13.15
C VAL A 145 21.78 -25.49 -12.54
N GLU A 146 21.56 -26.27 -11.48
CA GLU A 146 22.42 -27.38 -11.16
C GLU A 146 21.54 -28.63 -11.06
N TYR A 147 21.94 -29.72 -11.71
CA TYR A 147 21.29 -31.01 -11.49
C TYR A 147 21.56 -31.41 -10.05
N SER A 148 20.55 -31.32 -9.19
CA SER A 148 20.67 -31.86 -7.85
C SER A 148 20.30 -33.33 -7.88
N SER A 149 21.32 -34.20 -7.85
CA SER A 149 21.14 -35.64 -7.60
C SER A 149 20.35 -35.92 -6.32
N LYS A 150 20.38 -34.99 -5.36
CA LYS A 150 19.65 -35.03 -4.08
C LYS A 150 18.16 -34.69 -4.23
N PHE A 151 17.79 -33.78 -5.12
CA PHE A 151 16.41 -33.29 -5.23
C PHE A 151 15.65 -33.74 -6.49
N LYS A 152 16.28 -34.46 -7.45
CA LYS A 152 15.63 -34.98 -8.68
C LYS A 152 14.77 -33.94 -9.44
N PHE A 153 15.09 -32.66 -9.33
CA PHE A 153 14.46 -31.59 -10.10
C PHE A 153 15.49 -30.86 -10.95
N ASN A 154 15.13 -30.62 -12.21
CA ASN A 154 15.82 -29.66 -13.06
C ASN A 154 15.31 -28.27 -12.68
N LEU A 155 16.14 -27.44 -12.05
CA LEU A 155 15.87 -26.00 -12.01
C LEU A 155 15.99 -25.45 -13.45
N LEU A 156 15.19 -24.46 -13.81
CA LEU A 156 15.21 -23.88 -15.16
C LEU A 156 16.27 -22.77 -15.24
N LYS A 157 17.02 -22.72 -16.37
CA LYS A 157 18.06 -21.70 -16.58
C LYS A 157 17.39 -20.38 -16.96
N GLY A 158 17.63 -19.31 -16.21
CA GLY A 158 17.20 -17.98 -16.62
C GLY A 158 17.85 -17.59 -17.96
N ILE A 159 17.04 -17.33 -18.98
CA ILE A 159 17.54 -16.98 -20.33
C ILE A 159 17.59 -15.47 -20.57
N LYS A 160 16.66 -14.71 -19.97
CA LYS A 160 16.56 -13.26 -20.05
C LYS A 160 15.85 -12.75 -18.80
N ALA A 161 16.19 -11.56 -18.31
CA ALA A 161 15.52 -10.99 -17.14
C ALA A 161 15.40 -9.47 -17.21
N ILE A 162 14.44 -8.92 -16.47
CA ILE A 162 14.46 -7.51 -16.07
C ILE A 162 15.22 -7.41 -14.75
N TRP A 163 16.25 -6.58 -14.72
CA TRP A 163 16.93 -6.17 -13.50
C TRP A 163 16.35 -4.85 -12.99
N SER A 164 15.97 -4.82 -11.73
CA SER A 164 15.44 -3.66 -11.02
C SER A 164 16.30 -3.36 -9.79
N PRO A 165 17.30 -2.46 -9.89
CA PRO A 165 18.27 -2.22 -8.82
C PRO A 165 17.68 -1.52 -7.59
N HIS A 166 16.59 -0.77 -7.76
CA HIS A 166 15.97 0.01 -6.68
C HIS A 166 14.95 -0.78 -5.85
N THR A 167 14.55 -1.98 -6.29
CA THR A 167 13.68 -2.83 -5.48
C THR A 167 14.41 -3.19 -4.18
N GLY A 168 13.71 -3.17 -3.06
CA GLY A 168 14.30 -3.49 -1.77
C GLY A 168 13.35 -4.22 -0.85
N ILE A 169 13.78 -4.42 0.39
CA ILE A 169 12.99 -5.01 1.46
C ILE A 169 13.12 -4.18 2.75
N VAL A 170 12.04 -4.13 3.52
CA VAL A 170 11.94 -3.45 4.81
C VAL A 170 10.93 -4.19 5.72
N ASP A 171 11.07 -4.04 7.03
CA ASP A 171 10.04 -4.46 7.98
C ASP A 171 8.92 -3.40 8.05
N TRP A 172 7.81 -3.65 7.36
CA TRP A 172 6.65 -2.75 7.38
C TRP A 172 5.95 -2.68 8.74
N SER A 173 6.14 -3.66 9.62
CA SER A 173 5.67 -3.57 11.01
C SER A 173 6.44 -2.48 11.74
N LEU A 174 7.76 -2.49 11.64
CA LEU A 174 8.62 -1.47 12.24
C LEU A 174 8.35 -0.08 11.67
N VAL A 175 8.15 0.03 10.35
CA VAL A 175 7.73 1.29 9.71
C VAL A 175 6.43 1.80 10.31
N THR A 176 5.42 0.93 10.44
CA THR A 176 4.12 1.28 11.03
C THR A 176 4.27 1.77 12.48
N LEU A 177 5.10 1.09 13.29
CA LEU A 177 5.35 1.49 14.67
C LEU A 177 6.01 2.87 14.76
N LYS A 178 7.01 3.14 13.92
CA LYS A 178 7.66 4.46 13.86
C LYS A 178 6.71 5.57 13.43
N MET A 179 5.84 5.29 12.45
CA MET A 179 4.83 6.28 12.05
C MET A 179 3.80 6.55 13.15
N ALA A 180 3.48 5.54 13.99
CA ALA A 180 2.62 5.73 15.15
C ALA A 180 3.29 6.55 16.26
N GLU A 181 4.60 6.38 16.47
CA GLU A 181 5.39 7.25 17.36
C GLU A 181 5.35 8.70 16.88
N ASP A 182 5.56 8.94 15.59
CA ASP A 182 5.48 10.27 14.98
C ASP A 182 4.10 10.90 15.16
N PHE A 183 3.05 10.13 14.88
CA PHE A 183 1.67 10.57 15.05
C PHE A 183 1.39 10.99 16.51
N LYS A 184 1.89 10.24 17.50
CA LYS A 184 1.78 10.61 18.91
C LYS A 184 2.58 11.87 19.25
N GLN A 185 3.80 12.03 18.72
CA GLN A 185 4.61 13.23 18.92
C GLN A 185 3.94 14.48 18.34
N MET A 186 3.12 14.33 17.30
CA MET A 186 2.30 15.40 16.72
C MET A 186 1.00 15.69 17.49
N GLY A 187 0.77 15.01 18.63
CA GLY A 187 -0.42 15.21 19.48
C GLY A 187 -1.60 14.30 19.14
N GLY A 188 -1.40 13.27 18.33
CA GLY A 188 -2.40 12.25 18.03
C GLY A 188 -2.53 11.21 19.16
N ASP A 189 -3.75 10.78 19.45
CA ASP A 189 -4.03 9.69 20.40
C ASP A 189 -4.15 8.34 19.67
N VAL A 190 -3.63 7.25 20.24
CA VAL A 190 -3.80 5.89 19.69
C VAL A 190 -4.52 5.01 20.70
N GLU A 191 -5.69 4.53 20.31
CA GLU A 191 -6.56 3.66 21.11
C GLU A 191 -6.59 2.26 20.49
N LEU A 192 -6.06 1.29 21.22
CA LEU A 192 -6.05 -0.12 20.81
C LEU A 192 -7.27 -0.86 21.37
N GLU A 193 -7.48 -2.09 20.91
CA GLU A 193 -8.62 -2.94 21.30
C GLU A 193 -9.99 -2.27 21.09
N TRP A 194 -10.08 -1.35 20.14
CA TRP A 194 -11.28 -0.59 19.83
C TRP A 194 -11.91 -1.10 18.52
N THR A 195 -12.89 -2.01 18.64
CA THR A 195 -13.54 -2.61 17.47
C THR A 195 -14.75 -1.78 17.04
N LEU A 196 -14.64 -1.06 15.93
CA LEU A 196 -15.77 -0.30 15.35
C LEU A 196 -16.93 -1.23 14.97
N LYS A 197 -18.12 -0.98 15.53
CA LYS A 197 -19.36 -1.72 15.25
C LYS A 197 -20.50 -0.85 14.73
N GLY A 198 -20.51 0.45 15.05
CA GLY A 198 -21.55 1.37 14.58
C GLY A 198 -20.99 2.74 14.24
N ILE A 199 -21.55 3.34 13.19
CA ILE A 199 -21.38 4.75 12.83
C ILE A 199 -22.78 5.35 12.74
N GLU A 200 -23.05 6.37 13.53
CA GLU A 200 -24.37 7.01 13.62
C GLU A 200 -24.23 8.53 13.62
N GLU A 201 -25.30 9.22 13.24
CA GLU A 201 -25.39 10.66 13.44
C GLU A 201 -25.65 10.99 14.93
N SER A 202 -25.05 12.08 15.40
CA SER A 202 -25.20 12.58 16.76
C SER A 202 -25.86 13.96 16.75
N ASN A 203 -26.63 14.25 17.80
CA ASN A 203 -27.18 15.58 18.04
C ASN A 203 -26.12 16.61 18.48
N ASN A 204 -24.86 16.21 18.61
CA ASN A 204 -23.75 17.11 18.93
C ASN A 204 -23.32 17.89 17.68
N SER A 205 -23.67 19.18 17.60
CA SER A 205 -23.36 20.04 16.44
C SER A 205 -21.87 20.19 16.14
N ASN A 206 -20.99 20.08 17.15
CA ASN A 206 -19.55 20.18 16.96
C ASN A 206 -18.93 18.84 16.49
N ASN A 207 -19.50 17.73 16.94
CA ASN A 207 -19.06 16.36 16.63
C ASN A 207 -20.27 15.50 16.19
N PRO A 208 -20.77 15.73 14.97
CA PRO A 208 -22.04 15.15 14.51
C PRO A 208 -21.96 13.64 14.23
N VAL A 209 -20.80 13.00 14.38
CA VAL A 209 -20.68 11.56 14.14
C VAL A 209 -20.35 10.82 15.42
N ARG A 210 -21.17 9.83 15.74
CA ARG A 210 -21.02 8.91 16.88
C ARG A 210 -20.46 7.58 16.37
N LEU A 211 -19.36 7.16 16.96
CA LEU A 211 -18.72 5.87 16.75
C LEU A 211 -18.99 4.97 17.96
N ILE A 212 -19.37 3.72 17.70
CA ILE A 212 -19.71 2.74 18.75
C ILE A 212 -18.80 1.54 18.61
N ASP A 213 -18.16 1.14 19.72
CA ASP A 213 -17.31 -0.04 19.76
C ASP A 213 -18.09 -1.32 20.08
N GLY A 214 -17.41 -2.48 20.03
CA GLY A 214 -18.00 -3.78 20.36
C GLY A 214 -18.33 -4.03 21.83
N ARG A 215 -17.96 -3.12 22.73
CA ARG A 215 -18.16 -3.16 24.19
C ARG A 215 -19.05 -2.03 24.72
N GLY A 216 -19.60 -1.19 23.85
CA GLY A 216 -20.43 -0.03 24.19
C GLY A 216 -19.66 1.27 24.50
N LYS A 217 -18.34 1.33 24.30
CA LYS A 217 -17.57 2.59 24.33
C LYS A 217 -17.94 3.43 23.13
N GLU A 218 -18.10 4.73 23.36
CA GLU A 218 -18.51 5.69 22.35
C GLU A 218 -17.44 6.75 22.12
N LEU A 219 -17.36 7.25 20.88
CA LEU A 219 -16.50 8.35 20.50
C LEU A 219 -17.26 9.30 19.55
N PHE A 220 -17.23 10.59 19.84
CA PHE A 220 -17.88 11.62 19.02
C PHE A 220 -16.82 12.38 18.23
N VAL A 221 -16.98 12.43 16.91
CA VAL A 221 -16.03 13.06 16.00
C VAL A 221 -16.73 13.93 14.96
N LYS A 222 -15.97 14.85 14.37
CA LYS A 222 -16.43 15.65 13.24
C LYS A 222 -16.20 14.97 11.90
N TYR A 223 -15.10 14.22 11.79
CA TYR A 223 -14.68 13.53 10.57
C TYR A 223 -14.18 12.13 10.91
N ILE A 224 -14.34 11.22 9.96
CA ILE A 224 -13.81 9.85 10.04
C ILE A 224 -13.02 9.56 8.77
N ILE A 225 -11.86 8.93 8.94
CA ILE A 225 -11.06 8.38 7.85
C ILE A 225 -10.98 6.86 8.07
N THR A 226 -11.49 6.08 7.13
CA THR A 226 -11.57 4.62 7.25
C THR A 226 -10.37 3.94 6.59
N CYS A 227 -9.75 3.06 7.37
CA CYS A 227 -8.39 2.56 7.13
C CYS A 227 -8.27 1.05 7.31
N THR A 228 -9.38 0.35 7.09
CA THR A 228 -9.63 -0.94 7.73
C THR A 228 -9.28 -2.15 6.89
N GLY A 229 -8.39 -1.97 5.89
CA GLY A 229 -7.86 -3.05 5.04
C GLY A 229 -8.97 -3.93 4.47
N LEU A 230 -8.94 -5.23 4.80
CA LEU A 230 -9.93 -6.20 4.32
C LEU A 230 -11.37 -5.98 4.82
N TYR A 231 -11.59 -5.02 5.72
CA TYR A 231 -12.90 -4.67 6.26
C TYR A 231 -13.42 -3.34 5.69
N SER A 232 -12.71 -2.66 4.78
CA SER A 232 -13.11 -1.32 4.32
C SER A 232 -14.49 -1.29 3.65
N ASP A 233 -14.88 -2.33 2.93
CA ASP A 233 -16.24 -2.47 2.38
C ASP A 233 -17.32 -2.62 3.46
N ARG A 234 -17.04 -3.38 4.52
CA ARG A 234 -17.95 -3.56 5.67
C ARG A 234 -18.09 -2.30 6.50
N ILE A 235 -16.98 -1.60 6.77
CA ILE A 235 -17.00 -0.34 7.51
C ILE A 235 -17.67 0.77 6.70
N SER A 236 -17.48 0.79 5.37
CA SER A 236 -18.20 1.69 4.48
C SER A 236 -19.71 1.54 4.62
N GLN A 237 -20.21 0.30 4.66
CA GLN A 237 -21.65 0.02 4.85
C GLN A 237 -22.19 0.52 6.21
N LEU A 238 -21.38 0.50 7.27
CA LEU A 238 -21.80 1.08 8.56
C LEU A 238 -22.12 2.57 8.46
N SER A 239 -21.51 3.29 7.51
CA SER A 239 -21.79 4.71 7.25
C SER A 239 -22.92 4.96 6.25
N GLY A 240 -23.66 3.91 5.86
CA GLY A 240 -24.76 3.97 4.89
C GLY A 240 -24.33 3.97 3.42
N CYS A 241 -23.05 3.70 3.13
CA CYS A 241 -22.57 3.59 1.76
C CYS A 241 -22.96 2.26 1.11
N SER A 242 -22.87 2.21 -0.22
CA SER A 242 -23.08 1.00 -1.02
C SER A 242 -22.18 -0.15 -0.57
N GLU A 243 -22.68 -1.38 -0.68
CA GLU A 243 -21.88 -2.60 -0.51
C GLU A 243 -20.85 -2.79 -1.65
N TYR A 244 -20.95 -2.01 -2.74
CA TYR A 244 -20.00 -2.04 -3.85
C TYR A 244 -19.03 -0.85 -3.83
N PRO A 245 -17.74 -1.09 -4.17
CA PRO A 245 -17.13 -2.38 -4.48
C PRO A 245 -16.94 -3.26 -3.22
N LYS A 246 -17.06 -4.58 -3.38
CA LYS A 246 -16.77 -5.57 -2.32
C LYS A 246 -15.30 -5.94 -2.30
N ILE A 247 -14.76 -6.20 -1.11
CA ILE A 247 -13.43 -6.74 -0.94
C ILE A 247 -13.48 -8.26 -0.96
N VAL A 248 -12.77 -8.86 -1.92
CA VAL A 248 -12.56 -10.31 -2.00
C VAL A 248 -11.14 -10.63 -1.54
N PRO A 249 -10.95 -11.22 -0.35
CA PRO A 249 -9.62 -11.51 0.16
C PRO A 249 -9.01 -12.73 -0.53
N PHE A 250 -7.75 -12.62 -0.94
CA PHE A 250 -6.93 -13.74 -1.40
C PHE A 250 -5.83 -13.99 -0.40
N ARG A 251 -5.76 -15.22 0.13
CA ARG A 251 -4.70 -15.64 1.06
C ARG A 251 -3.47 -16.05 0.27
N GLY A 252 -2.32 -15.45 0.60
CA GLY A 252 -1.01 -15.95 0.23
C GLY A 252 -0.40 -16.74 1.37
N GLU A 253 0.38 -17.76 1.06
CA GLU A 253 1.12 -18.55 2.05
C GLU A 253 2.62 -18.31 1.88
N TYR A 254 3.31 -18.19 3.01
CA TYR A 254 4.77 -18.10 3.09
C TYR A 254 5.25 -19.31 3.87
N LEU A 255 6.33 -19.93 3.42
CA LEU A 255 7.04 -20.94 4.19
C LEU A 255 7.99 -20.21 5.15
N SER A 256 7.87 -20.51 6.44
CA SER A 256 8.72 -20.00 7.52
C SER A 256 9.86 -20.94 7.83
#